data_AF-A0A5C7PGT7-F1
#
_entry.id   AF-A0A5C7PGT7-F1
#
_cell.length_a   1.000
_cell.length_b   1.000
_cell.length_c   1.000
_cell.angle_alpha   90.00
_cell.angle_beta   90.00
_cell.angle_gamma   90.00
#
_symmetry.space_group_name_H-M   'P 1'
#
loop_
_entity.id
_entity.type
_entity.pdbx_description
1 polymer ?
#
loop_
_entity_poly.entity_id
_entity_poly.type
_entity_poly.pdbx_seq_one_letter_code
_entity_poly.pdbx_strand_id
1 'polypeptide(L)'
;MRLKDYTKAHGLKPLAGKVGTSSAYLSQIAHGHRACSEPLALAIERETAGAVTVADLRPQFAALLDACGYRKGGELVVEIDASIDHHEAA
;
A
#
# COMPACT_ATOMS: atom_id res chain seq x y z
N MET A 1 0.80 -1.18 -13.52
CA MET A 1 1.52 -0.02 -14.13
C MET A 1 2.87 0.10 -13.43
N ARG A 2 3.95 0.52 -14.10
CA ARG A 2 5.27 0.58 -13.44
C ARG A 2 5.37 1.81 -12.53
N LEU A 3 6.04 1.65 -11.38
CA LEU A 3 6.25 2.73 -10.41
C LEU A 3 6.91 3.98 -11.04
N LYS A 4 7.83 3.79 -11.99
CA LYS A 4 8.48 4.91 -12.71
C LYS A 4 7.49 5.78 -13.49
N ASP A 5 6.44 5.18 -14.04
CA ASP A 5 5.49 5.88 -14.89
C ASP A 5 4.53 6.69 -14.00
N TYR A 6 4.12 6.10 -12.87
CA TYR A 6 3.35 6.79 -11.83
C TYR A 6 4.12 7.99 -11.26
N THR A 7 5.38 7.81 -10.86
CA THR A 7 6.17 8.88 -10.24
C THR A 7 6.55 9.97 -11.24
N LYS A 8 6.58 9.68 -12.55
CA LYS A 8 6.71 10.69 -13.60
C LYS A 8 5.48 11.62 -13.68
N ALA A 9 4.28 11.08 -13.46
CA ALA A 9 3.04 11.86 -13.51
C ALA A 9 2.72 12.58 -12.19
N HIS A 10 3.02 11.96 -11.03
CA HIS A 10 2.59 12.44 -9.72
C HIS A 10 3.75 12.97 -8.84
N GLY A 11 5.00 12.80 -9.27
CA GLY A 11 6.20 13.19 -8.54
C GLY A 11 6.63 12.16 -7.49
N LEU A 12 7.95 12.07 -7.27
CA LEU A 12 8.54 11.17 -6.28
C LEU A 12 8.33 11.64 -4.83
N LYS A 13 8.50 12.94 -4.57
CA LYS A 13 8.48 13.50 -3.21
C LYS A 13 7.12 13.34 -2.51
N PRO A 14 5.97 13.59 -3.17
CA PRO A 14 4.66 13.38 -2.55
C PRO A 14 4.43 11.92 -2.16
N LEU A 15 4.72 10.98 -3.07
CA LEU A 15 4.54 9.56 -2.78
C LEU A 15 5.49 9.09 -1.67
N ALA A 16 6.76 9.52 -1.70
CA ALA A 16 7.74 9.16 -0.69
C ALA A 16 7.30 9.58 0.73
N GLY A 17 6.74 10.80 0.86
CA GLY A 17 6.20 11.28 2.14
C GLY A 17 5.03 10.43 2.65
N LYS A 18 4.10 10.06 1.76
CA LYS A 18 2.92 9.24 2.12
C LYS A 18 3.28 7.82 2.57
N VAL A 19 4.28 7.20 1.93
CA VAL A 19 4.71 5.83 2.24
C VAL A 19 5.83 5.77 3.30
N GLY A 20 6.22 6.92 3.87
CA GLY A 20 7.22 6.99 4.93
C GLY A 20 8.64 6.63 4.49
N THR A 21 9.06 7.04 3.30
CA THR A 21 10.42 6.77 2.78
C THR A 21 11.06 8.01 2.16
N SER A 22 12.33 7.90 1.74
CA SER A 22 13.03 8.99 1.04
C SER A 22 12.77 8.95 -0.47
N SER A 23 12.73 10.11 -1.12
CA SER A 23 12.57 10.21 -2.57
C SER A 23 13.70 9.54 -3.35
N ALA A 24 14.93 9.59 -2.81
CA ALA A 24 16.08 8.91 -3.39
C ALA A 24 15.93 7.39 -3.37
N TYR A 25 15.48 6.82 -2.24
CA TYR A 25 15.24 5.39 -2.13
C TYR A 25 14.09 4.94 -3.05
N LEU A 26 13.00 5.71 -3.07
CA LEU A 26 11.87 5.45 -3.98
C LEU A 26 12.28 5.53 -5.45
N SER A 27 13.20 6.44 -5.81
CA SER A 27 13.77 6.52 -7.16
C SER A 27 14.58 5.27 -7.53
N GLN A 28 15.40 4.74 -6.62
CA GLN A 28 16.14 3.49 -6.85
C GLN A 28 15.19 2.31 -7.11
N ILE A 29 14.07 2.26 -6.39
CA ILE A 29 13.03 1.25 -6.62
C ILE A 29 12.36 1.46 -7.99
N ALA A 30 11.97 2.69 -8.32
CA ALA A 30 11.29 3.00 -9.58
C ALA A 30 12.12 2.62 -10.82
N HIS A 31 13.44 2.79 -10.75
CA HIS A 31 14.37 2.44 -11.82
C HIS A 31 14.82 0.97 -11.79
N GLY A 32 14.34 0.17 -10.84
CA GLY A 32 14.66 -1.25 -10.72
C GLY A 32 16.05 -1.55 -10.15
N HIS A 33 16.74 -0.55 -9.59
CA HIS A 33 18.04 -0.75 -8.93
C HIS A 33 17.91 -1.47 -7.59
N ARG A 34 16.74 -1.41 -6.96
CA ARG A 34 16.43 -2.09 -5.70
C ARG A 34 15.00 -2.61 -5.67
N ALA A 35 14.79 -3.74 -5.00
CA ALA A 35 13.45 -4.16 -4.60
C ALA A 35 13.01 -3.40 -3.35
N CYS A 36 11.74 -3.00 -3.28
CA CYS A 36 11.16 -2.49 -2.04
C CYS A 36 10.88 -3.64 -1.07
N SER A 37 10.73 -3.33 0.23
CA SER A 37 10.25 -4.30 1.22
C SER A 37 8.77 -4.63 1.01
N GLU A 38 8.30 -5.72 1.62
CA GLU A 38 6.90 -6.15 1.57
C GLU A 38 5.93 -5.12 2.16
N PRO A 39 6.19 -4.53 3.35
CA PRO A 39 5.34 -3.46 3.87
C PRO A 39 5.32 -2.22 2.97
N LEU A 40 6.46 -1.88 2.35
CA LEU A 40 6.53 -0.73 1.45
C LEU A 40 5.75 -0.99 0.15
N ALA A 41 5.74 -2.22 -0.37
CA ALA A 41 4.93 -2.56 -1.53
C ALA A 41 3.42 -2.38 -1.25
N LEU A 42 2.96 -2.84 -0.08
CA LEU A 42 1.57 -2.65 0.36
C LEU A 42 1.23 -1.17 0.56
N ALA A 43 2.13 -0.40 1.17
CA ALA A 43 1.95 1.04 1.35
C ALA A 43 1.88 1.78 0.01
N ILE A 44 2.76 1.47 -0.95
CA ILE A 44 2.71 2.04 -2.30
C ILE A 44 1.38 1.72 -2.96
N GLU A 45 0.93 0.46 -2.90
CA GLU A 45 -0.35 0.10 -3.51
C GLU A 45 -1.52 0.87 -2.90
N ARG A 46 -1.56 1.01 -1.56
CA ARG A 46 -2.57 1.79 -0.85
C ARG A 46 -2.55 3.27 -1.26
N GLU A 47 -1.39 3.91 -1.20
CA GLU A 47 -1.26 5.36 -1.47
C GLU A 47 -1.41 5.73 -2.95
N THR A 48 -1.31 4.75 -3.84
CA THR A 48 -1.59 4.91 -5.27
C THR A 48 -2.97 4.41 -5.68
N ALA A 49 -3.84 4.06 -4.71
CA ALA A 49 -5.18 3.52 -4.96
C ALA A 49 -5.18 2.35 -5.97
N GLY A 50 -4.19 1.46 -5.86
CA GLY A 50 -4.05 0.30 -6.75
C GLY A 50 -3.44 0.61 -8.12
N ALA A 51 -3.09 1.86 -8.42
CA ALA A 51 -2.50 2.21 -9.71
C ALA A 51 -1.11 1.55 -9.88
N VAL A 52 -0.32 1.46 -8.81
CA VAL A 52 0.89 0.62 -8.74
C VAL A 52 0.59 -0.54 -7.79
N THR A 53 0.55 -1.76 -8.30
CA THR A 53 0.17 -2.92 -7.49
C THR A 53 1.39 -3.60 -6.84
N VAL A 54 1.14 -4.41 -5.79
CA VAL A 54 2.15 -5.31 -5.24
C VAL A 54 2.66 -6.29 -6.31
N ALA A 55 1.84 -6.69 -7.28
CA ALA A 55 2.27 -7.55 -8.38
C ALA A 55 3.26 -6.84 -9.32
N ASP A 56 3.10 -5.53 -9.55
CA ASP A 56 4.05 -4.72 -10.33
C ASP A 56 5.41 -4.58 -9.60
N LEU A 57 5.41 -4.57 -8.26
CA LEU A 57 6.61 -4.33 -7.44
C LEU A 57 7.33 -5.61 -7.00
N ARG A 58 6.57 -6.64 -6.59
CA ARG A 58 7.02 -7.89 -5.98
C ARG A 58 6.10 -9.04 -6.39
N PRO A 59 6.23 -9.60 -7.60
CA PRO A 59 5.32 -10.62 -8.12
C PRO A 59 5.27 -11.90 -7.25
N GLN A 60 6.40 -12.32 -6.67
CA GLN A 60 6.45 -13.48 -5.78
C GLN A 60 5.65 -13.25 -4.48
N PHE A 61 5.74 -12.05 -3.90
CA PHE A 61 4.97 -11.70 -2.71
C PHE A 61 3.47 -11.59 -3.03
N ALA A 62 3.12 -11.05 -4.20
CA ALA A 62 1.73 -11.05 -4.66
C ALA A 62 1.14 -12.47 -4.76
N ALA A 63 1.91 -13.43 -5.30
CA ALA A 63 1.48 -14.83 -5.35
C ALA A 63 1.30 -15.45 -3.96
N LEU A 64 2.17 -15.11 -2.99
CA LEU A 64 2.01 -15.57 -1.60
C LEU A 64 0.75 -15.00 -0.94
N LEU A 65 0.46 -13.71 -1.15
CA LEU A 65 -0.75 -13.07 -0.64
C LEU A 65 -2.01 -13.74 -1.21
N ASP A 66 -2.01 -14.07 -2.50
CA ASP A 66 -3.12 -14.79 -3.12
C ASP A 66 -3.26 -16.21 -2.55
N ALA A 67 -2.15 -16.95 -2.44
CA ALA A 67 -2.12 -18.31 -1.92
C ALA A 67 -2.59 -18.40 -0.46
N CYS A 68 -2.30 -17.40 0.37
CA CYS A 68 -2.77 -17.36 1.76
C CYS A 68 -4.19 -16.77 1.92
N GLY A 69 -4.83 -16.37 0.82
CA GLY A 69 -6.17 -15.79 0.83
C GLY A 69 -6.23 -14.37 1.39
N TYR A 70 -5.12 -13.63 1.40
CA TYR A 70 -5.10 -12.23 1.82
C TYR A 70 -6.04 -11.41 0.93
N ARG A 71 -7.05 -10.80 1.54
CA ARG A 71 -7.95 -9.85 0.88
C ARG A 71 -7.59 -8.45 1.33
N LYS A 72 -7.29 -7.59 0.37
CA LYS A 72 -7.10 -6.15 0.60
C LYS A 72 -8.43 -5.62 1.14
N GLY A 73 -8.40 -4.98 2.31
CA GLY A 73 -9.60 -4.37 2.88
C GLY A 73 -10.19 -3.37 1.89
N GLY A 74 -11.48 -3.52 1.58
CA GLY A 74 -12.24 -2.51 0.86
C GLY A 74 -12.29 -1.20 1.64
N GLU A 75 -12.70 -0.13 0.97
CA GLU A 75 -12.93 1.20 1.53
C GLU A 75 -13.55 1.11 2.94
N LEU A 76 -12.98 1.85 3.89
CA LEU A 76 -13.46 1.93 5.28
C LEU A 76 -14.87 2.55 5.29
N VAL A 77 -15.91 1.76 5.03
CA VAL A 77 -17.30 2.07 5.33
C VAL A 77 -17.62 1.55 6.73
N VAL A 78 -16.93 2.08 7.73
CA VAL A 78 -17.29 1.88 9.13
C VAL A 78 -18.23 3.01 9.56
N GLU A 79 -19.50 2.91 9.20
CA GLU A 79 -20.55 3.52 10.03
C GLU A 79 -20.71 2.62 11.25
N ILE A 80 -19.95 2.94 12.31
CA ILE A 80 -20.08 2.25 13.60
C ILE A 80 -21.27 2.90 14.32
N ASP A 81 -22.51 2.48 13.99
CA ASP A 81 -23.65 2.72 14.87
C ASP A 81 -23.76 1.55 15.84
N ALA A 82 -22.97 1.61 16.91
CA ALA A 82 -23.07 0.66 18.01
C ALA A 82 -23.21 1.44 19.32
N SER A 83 -24.46 1.72 19.68
CA SER A 83 -24.86 2.04 21.05
C SER A 83 -24.42 0.88 21.96
N ILE A 84 -23.33 1.07 22.70
CA ILE A 84 -22.89 0.10 23.71
C ILE A 84 -23.68 0.41 24.98
N ASP A 85 -24.81 -0.27 25.15
CA ASP A 85 -25.53 -0.27 26.42
C ASP A 85 -24.62 -0.85 27.51
N HIS A 86 -24.13 0.02 28.39
CA HIS A 86 -23.44 -0.38 29.60
C HIS A 86 -24.47 -0.95 30.58
N HIS A 87 -24.58 -2.27 30.64
CA HIS A 87 -25.27 -2.90 31.76
C HIS A 87 -24.28 -3.06 32.93
N GLU A 88 -24.41 -2.15 33.89
CA GLU A 88 -23.73 -2.17 35.19
C GLU A 88 -24.26 -3.37 36.00
N ALA A 89 -23.37 -4.29 36.39
CA ALA A 89 -23.70 -5.38 37.29
C ALA A 89 -23.56 -4.90 38.74
N ALA A 90 -24.67 -4.94 39.48
CA ALA A 90 -24.77 -4.64 40.91
C ALA A 90 -24.18 -5.75 41.79
#